data_AF-A0A949PHM0-F1
#
_entry.id   AF-A0A949PHM0-F1
#
_cell.length_a   1.000
_cell.length_b   1.000
_cell.length_c   1.000
_cell.angle_alpha   90.00
_cell.angle_beta   90.00
_cell.angle_gamma   90.00
#
_symmetry.space_group_name_H-M   'P 1'
#
loop_
_entity.id
_entity.type
_entity.pdbx_description
1 polymer ?
#
loop_
_entity_poly.entity_id
_entity_poly.type
_entity_poly.pdbx_seq_one_letter_code
_entity_poly.pdbx_strand_id
1 'polypeptide(L)'
;MKLKPREIDAFVRKPDPSVQAILVFGPDQGLAHDRLNKIAKTVVDDLSDPFRVVDMNDTDLKSDPARLPDEAAAISMMGGRRIVRIRNASDGLTKIVKPFLENPTGDALILFQAGDLTPRSSLRKLFEGSKKGAIALPCYADDARSLEGIIRETLNNAKLSIEPEAL
;
A
#
# COMPACT_ATOMS: atom_id res chain seq x y z
N MET A 1 4.79 6.20 -7.15
CA MET A 1 5.12 5.17 -8.15
C MET A 1 4.14 3.99 -8.08
N LYS A 2 3.76 3.39 -9.22
CA LYS A 2 2.94 2.16 -9.28
C LYS A 2 3.82 0.91 -9.27
N LEU A 3 3.51 -0.08 -8.43
CA LEU A 3 4.17 -1.39 -8.48
C LEU A 3 3.60 -2.27 -9.60
N LYS A 4 4.49 -3.01 -10.28
CA LYS A 4 4.08 -4.04 -11.25
C LYS A 4 3.69 -5.32 -10.49
N PRO A 5 2.76 -6.14 -11.00
CA PRO A 5 2.30 -7.36 -10.33
C PRO A 5 3.45 -8.26 -9.82
N ARG A 6 4.44 -8.53 -10.67
CA ARG A 6 5.63 -9.35 -10.34
C ARG A 6 6.50 -8.81 -9.19
N GLU A 7 6.41 -7.50 -8.90
CA GLU A 7 7.21 -6.84 -7.86
C GLU A 7 6.47 -6.78 -6.51
N ILE A 8 5.16 -7.05 -6.50
CA ILE A 8 4.31 -6.89 -5.32
C ILE A 8 4.75 -7.81 -4.18
N ASP A 9 4.92 -9.10 -4.44
CA ASP A 9 5.23 -10.05 -3.36
C ASP A 9 6.61 -9.78 -2.74
N ALA A 10 7.59 -9.42 -3.57
CA ALA A 10 8.92 -9.01 -3.10
C ALA A 10 8.83 -7.75 -2.24
N PHE A 11 8.07 -6.74 -2.70
CA PHE A 11 7.87 -5.49 -1.98
C PHE A 11 7.11 -5.69 -0.66
N VAL A 12 6.07 -6.52 -0.63
CA VAL A 12 5.29 -6.81 0.59
C VAL A 12 6.16 -7.49 1.65
N ARG A 13 7.10 -8.34 1.24
CA ARG A 13 8.06 -9.01 2.15
C ARG A 13 9.14 -8.07 2.66
N LYS A 14 9.60 -7.15 1.81
CA LYS A 14 10.69 -6.22 2.13
C LYS A 14 10.43 -4.88 1.43
N PRO A 15 9.59 -4.00 2.03
CA PRO A 15 9.35 -2.68 1.48
C PRO A 15 10.63 -1.85 1.56
N ASP A 16 10.79 -0.93 0.62
CA ASP A 16 11.90 0.02 0.64
C ASP A 16 11.76 0.92 1.89
N PRO A 17 12.78 0.98 2.78
CA PRO A 17 12.72 1.78 4.00
C PRO A 17 12.47 3.27 3.77
N SER A 18 12.84 3.79 2.59
CA SER A 18 12.63 5.20 2.19
C SER A 18 11.18 5.53 1.85
N VAL A 19 10.31 4.52 1.72
CA VAL A 19 8.88 4.72 1.50
C VAL A 19 8.21 5.12 2.82
N GLN A 20 7.45 6.21 2.79
CA GLN A 20 6.67 6.71 3.92
C GLN A 20 5.17 6.49 3.76
N ALA A 21 4.67 6.33 2.53
CA ALA A 21 3.25 6.13 2.28
C ALA A 21 3.01 5.00 1.28
N ILE A 22 2.14 4.07 1.64
CA ILE A 22 1.76 2.95 0.78
C ILE A 22 0.24 2.92 0.66
N LEU A 23 -0.25 3.00 -0.56
CA LEU A 23 -1.67 2.81 -0.89
C LEU A 23 -1.87 1.40 -1.43
N VAL A 24 -2.62 0.58 -0.71
CA VAL A 24 -3.11 -0.72 -1.18
C VAL A 24 -4.57 -0.55 -1.56
N PHE A 25 -4.91 -0.87 -2.81
CA PHE A 25 -6.26 -0.66 -3.35
C PHE A 25 -6.69 -1.83 -4.24
N GLY A 26 -7.97 -2.21 -4.19
CA GLY A 26 -8.53 -3.25 -5.04
C GLY A 26 -9.83 -3.84 -4.51
N PRO A 27 -10.50 -4.72 -5.29
CA PRO A 27 -11.77 -5.32 -4.91
C PRO A 27 -11.64 -6.36 -3.78
N ASP A 28 -10.48 -7.01 -3.65
CA ASP A 28 -10.23 -8.01 -2.60
C ASP A 28 -9.70 -7.33 -1.32
N GLN A 29 -10.61 -7.04 -0.41
CA GLN A 29 -10.29 -6.41 0.87
C GLN A 29 -9.54 -7.33 1.84
N GLY A 30 -9.73 -8.65 1.74
CA GLY A 30 -9.01 -9.62 2.56
C GLY A 30 -7.54 -9.66 2.18
N LEU A 31 -7.25 -9.79 0.88
CA LEU A 31 -5.90 -9.75 0.37
C LEU A 31 -5.21 -8.40 0.63
N ALA A 32 -5.95 -7.29 0.47
CA ALA A 32 -5.43 -5.95 0.76
C ALA A 32 -5.04 -5.82 2.24
N HIS A 33 -5.90 -6.28 3.14
CA HIS A 33 -5.65 -6.29 4.57
C HIS A 33 -4.43 -7.15 4.94
N ASP A 34 -4.32 -8.35 4.37
CA ASP A 34 -3.19 -9.25 4.59
C ASP A 34 -1.86 -8.66 4.12
N ARG A 35 -1.84 -8.02 2.95
CA ARG A 35 -0.65 -7.34 2.42
C ARG A 35 -0.23 -6.18 3.32
N LEU A 36 -1.19 -5.38 3.80
CA LEU A 36 -0.93 -4.30 4.75
C LEU A 36 -0.37 -4.82 6.08
N ASN A 37 -0.94 -5.90 6.62
CA ASN A 37 -0.44 -6.51 7.85
C ASN A 37 0.98 -7.07 7.67
N LYS A 38 1.28 -7.71 6.54
CA LYS A 38 2.64 -8.19 6.21
C LYS A 38 3.63 -7.04 6.13
N ILE A 39 3.27 -5.94 5.45
CA ILE A 39 4.10 -4.74 5.38
C ILE A 39 4.31 -4.13 6.77
N ALA A 40 3.25 -3.98 7.57
CA ALA A 40 3.33 -3.41 8.91
C ALA A 40 4.25 -4.23 9.83
N LYS A 41 4.21 -5.57 9.72
CA LYS A 41 5.09 -6.49 10.46
C LYS A 41 6.58 -6.37 10.10
N THR A 42 6.93 -5.70 9.02
CA THR A 42 8.34 -5.37 8.72
C THR A 42 8.85 -4.18 9.53
N VAL A 43 7.96 -3.44 10.19
CA VAL A 43 8.27 -2.22 10.95
C VAL A 43 8.01 -2.42 12.45
N VAL A 44 6.91 -3.10 12.80
CA VAL A 44 6.46 -3.32 14.18
C VAL A 44 6.17 -4.81 14.38
N ASP A 45 6.77 -5.42 15.41
CA ASP A 45 6.61 -6.85 15.69
C ASP A 45 5.18 -7.19 16.18
N ASP A 46 4.61 -6.32 17.01
CA ASP A 46 3.26 -6.44 17.54
C ASP A 46 2.34 -5.34 16.97
N LEU A 47 1.41 -5.73 16.11
CA LEU A 47 0.45 -4.80 15.51
C LEU A 47 -0.63 -4.31 16.47
N SER A 48 -0.72 -4.89 17.67
CA SER A 48 -1.65 -4.46 18.72
C SER A 48 -1.06 -3.43 19.69
N ASP A 49 0.21 -3.07 19.52
CA ASP A 49 0.89 -2.05 20.34
C ASP A 49 0.32 -0.64 20.07
N PRO A 50 -0.41 -0.03 21.02
CA PRO A 50 -1.05 1.27 20.82
C PRO A 50 -0.04 2.44 20.77
N PHE A 51 1.21 2.22 21.19
CA PHE A 51 2.27 3.24 21.11
C PHE A 51 2.99 3.23 19.75
N ARG A 52 2.83 2.16 18.98
CA ARG A 52 3.51 1.96 17.70
C ARG A 52 2.55 1.87 16.52
N VAL A 53 1.29 1.52 16.74
CA VAL A 53 0.26 1.39 15.70
C VAL A 53 -0.95 2.24 16.03
N VAL A 54 -1.35 3.08 15.07
CA VAL A 54 -2.57 3.88 15.14
C VAL A 54 -3.46 3.52 13.96
N ASP A 55 -4.73 3.23 14.23
CA ASP A 55 -5.76 3.00 13.21
C ASP A 55 -6.70 4.21 13.12
N MET A 56 -6.89 4.71 11.91
CA MET A 56 -7.85 5.76 11.55
C MET A 56 -8.69 5.33 10.35
N ASN A 57 -9.81 5.98 10.14
CA ASN A 57 -10.62 5.86 8.93
C ASN A 57 -10.60 7.16 8.12
N ASP A 58 -11.27 7.16 6.97
CA ASP A 58 -11.33 8.34 6.10
C ASP A 58 -12.15 9.48 6.72
N THR A 59 -13.19 9.18 7.52
CA THR A 59 -14.00 10.18 8.21
C THR A 59 -13.24 10.93 9.30
N ASP A 60 -12.32 10.26 9.99
CA ASP A 60 -11.45 10.82 11.01
C ASP A 60 -10.60 11.94 10.40
N LEU A 61 -9.95 11.65 9.28
CA LEU A 61 -9.11 12.63 8.57
C LEU A 61 -9.93 13.74 7.89
N LYS A 62 -11.15 13.45 7.44
CA LYS A 62 -12.05 14.49 6.91
C LYS A 62 -12.51 15.45 8.00
N SER A 63 -12.74 14.94 9.21
CA SER A 63 -13.15 15.75 10.36
C SER A 63 -11.99 16.56 10.94
N ASP A 64 -10.79 15.98 10.96
CA ASP A 64 -9.58 16.63 11.44
C ASP A 64 -8.37 16.27 10.55
N PRO A 65 -8.13 17.07 9.48
CA PRO A 65 -7.02 16.86 8.56
C PRO A 65 -5.63 16.94 9.20
N ALA A 66 -5.49 17.64 10.34
CA ALA A 66 -4.19 17.82 11.01
C ALA A 66 -3.69 16.51 11.66
N ARG A 67 -4.59 15.57 11.93
CA ARG A 67 -4.23 14.27 12.51
C ARG A 67 -3.23 13.47 11.67
N LEU A 68 -3.28 13.59 10.34
CA LEU A 68 -2.34 12.85 9.49
C LEU A 68 -0.88 13.26 9.74
N PRO A 69 -0.48 14.53 9.57
CA PRO A 69 0.88 14.96 9.84
C PRO A 69 1.27 14.84 11.32
N ASP A 70 0.31 14.99 12.25
CA ASP A 70 0.57 14.84 13.69
C ASP A 70 0.94 13.40 14.06
N GLU A 71 0.16 12.42 13.61
CA GLU A 71 0.46 11.00 13.84
C GLU A 71 1.69 10.54 13.07
N ALA A 72 1.95 11.13 11.90
CA ALA A 72 3.16 10.85 11.14
C ALA A 72 4.43 11.34 11.85
N ALA A 73 4.35 12.50 12.52
CA ALA A 73 5.44 13.13 13.28
C ALA A 73 5.58 12.62 14.71
N ALA A 74 4.56 11.93 15.25
CA ALA A 74 4.58 11.38 16.58
C ALA A 74 5.75 10.39 16.73
N ILE A 75 6.49 10.49 17.84
CA ILE A 75 7.64 9.64 18.13
C ILE A 75 7.17 8.45 18.99
N SER A 76 7.74 7.26 18.76
CA SER A 76 7.52 6.14 19.68
C SER A 76 8.37 6.34 20.94
N MET A 77 7.74 6.31 22.12
CA MET A 77 8.46 6.43 23.40
C MET A 77 9.42 5.27 23.66
N MET A 78 9.18 4.11 23.06
CA MET A 78 10.04 2.93 23.16
C MET A 78 11.06 2.82 22.02
N GLY A 79 11.13 3.86 21.18
CA GLY A 79 11.98 3.88 19.99
C GLY A 79 11.42 3.05 18.83
N GLY A 80 12.08 3.19 17.69
CA GLY A 80 11.65 2.54 16.45
C GLY A 80 10.52 3.29 15.73
N ARG A 81 10.32 2.89 14.48
CA ARG A 81 9.38 3.51 13.55
C ARG A 81 7.94 3.10 13.88
N ARG A 82 7.00 4.04 13.77
CA ARG A 82 5.55 3.83 13.97
C ARG A 82 4.83 3.46 12.67
N ILE A 83 3.62 2.93 12.81
CA ILE A 83 2.67 2.63 11.74
C ILE A 83 1.40 3.44 11.95
N VAL A 84 0.93 4.10 10.89
CA VAL A 84 -0.39 4.75 10.84
C VAL A 84 -1.21 4.08 9.75
N ARG A 85 -2.32 3.45 10.13
CA ARG A 85 -3.23 2.76 9.21
C ARG A 85 -4.46 3.61 8.96
N ILE A 86 -4.82 3.76 7.69
CA ILE A 86 -5.98 4.54 7.25
C ILE A 86 -6.87 3.60 6.46
N ARG A 87 -8.02 3.26 7.05
CA ARG A 87 -9.03 2.38 6.44
C ARG A 87 -10.00 3.20 5.58
N ASN A 88 -10.59 2.53 4.59
CA ASN A 88 -11.59 3.12 3.67
C ASN A 88 -11.09 4.37 2.94
N ALA A 89 -9.79 4.42 2.62
CA ALA A 89 -9.20 5.52 1.89
C ALA A 89 -9.90 5.69 0.53
N SER A 90 -10.26 6.93 0.23
CA SER A 90 -11.02 7.30 -0.97
C SER A 90 -10.50 8.63 -1.54
N ASP A 91 -11.00 9.02 -2.71
CA ASP A 91 -10.67 10.28 -3.36
C ASP A 91 -10.94 11.52 -2.50
N GLY A 92 -11.79 11.41 -1.46
CA GLY A 92 -12.00 12.47 -0.49
C GLY A 92 -10.74 12.82 0.31
N LEU A 93 -9.76 11.91 0.41
CA LEU A 93 -8.51 12.14 1.14
C LEU A 93 -7.43 12.82 0.28
N THR A 94 -7.62 12.93 -1.04
CA THR A 94 -6.57 13.46 -1.94
C THR A 94 -6.05 14.83 -1.52
N LYS A 95 -6.95 15.74 -1.10
CA LYS A 95 -6.57 17.10 -0.67
C LYS A 95 -5.81 17.13 0.66
N ILE A 96 -5.99 16.10 1.49
CA ILE A 96 -5.33 15.96 2.81
C ILE A 96 -3.96 15.29 2.64
N VAL A 97 -3.90 14.25 1.80
CA VAL A 97 -2.70 13.45 1.60
C VAL A 97 -1.69 14.16 0.69
N LYS A 98 -2.14 14.97 -0.27
CA LYS A 98 -1.24 15.64 -1.22
C LYS A 98 -0.18 16.53 -0.52
N PRO A 99 -0.54 17.48 0.36
CA PRO A 99 0.45 18.30 1.05
C PRO A 99 1.44 17.48 1.88
N PHE A 100 0.96 16.41 2.52
CA PHE A 100 1.82 15.48 3.26
C PHE A 100 2.83 14.77 2.36
N LEU A 101 2.43 14.30 1.17
CA LEU A 101 3.37 13.66 0.25
C LEU A 101 4.36 14.65 -0.40
N GLU A 102 4.00 15.92 -0.51
CA GLU A 102 4.90 16.98 -1.01
C GLU A 102 5.94 17.37 0.04
N ASN A 103 5.55 17.41 1.32
CA ASN A 103 6.42 17.74 2.45
C ASN A 103 6.20 16.74 3.60
N PRO A 104 6.75 15.52 3.49
CA PRO A 104 6.50 14.50 4.50
C PRO A 104 7.14 14.87 5.84
N THR A 105 6.39 14.65 6.91
CA THR A 105 6.82 14.88 8.29
C THR A 105 7.01 13.56 9.02
N GLY A 106 7.97 13.55 9.95
CA GLY A 106 8.22 12.40 10.80
C GLY A 106 8.80 11.18 10.09
N ASP A 107 8.82 10.06 10.81
CA ASP A 107 9.38 8.80 10.33
C ASP A 107 8.33 7.70 10.16
N ALA A 108 7.08 7.89 10.61
CA ALA A 108 6.07 6.83 10.55
C ALA A 108 5.83 6.30 9.12
N LEU A 109 5.50 5.01 9.02
CA LEU A 109 5.01 4.42 7.78
C LEU A 109 3.48 4.51 7.75
N ILE A 110 2.95 5.22 6.76
CA ILE A 110 1.52 5.43 6.57
C ILE A 110 0.98 4.41 5.55
N LEU A 111 -0.04 3.69 5.96
CA LEU A 111 -0.65 2.57 5.23
C LEU A 111 -2.11 2.89 4.92
N PHE A 112 -2.43 3.08 3.65
CA PHE A 112 -3.79 3.38 3.19
C PHE A 112 -4.41 2.12 2.60
N GLN A 113 -5.56 1.70 3.15
CA GLN A 113 -6.40 0.65 2.59
C GLN A 113 -7.56 1.29 1.84
N ALA A 114 -7.68 1.02 0.55
CA ALA A 114 -8.78 1.48 -0.28
C ALA A 114 -9.54 0.32 -0.93
N GLY A 115 -10.78 0.60 -1.32
CA GLY A 115 -11.56 -0.22 -2.22
C GLY A 115 -10.98 -0.27 -3.64
N ASP A 116 -11.79 -0.67 -4.61
CA ASP A 116 -11.38 -0.58 -6.00
C ASP A 116 -11.26 0.89 -6.45
N LEU A 117 -10.06 1.28 -6.88
CA LEU A 117 -9.76 2.61 -7.38
C LEU A 117 -9.48 2.56 -8.89
N THR A 118 -10.40 3.14 -9.65
CA THR A 118 -10.24 3.27 -11.11
C THR A 118 -9.01 4.10 -11.46
N PRO A 119 -8.44 4.00 -12.68
CA PRO A 119 -7.35 4.86 -13.13
C PRO A 119 -7.69 6.37 -13.11
N ARG A 120 -8.98 6.73 -12.99
CA ARG A 120 -9.42 8.13 -12.87
C ARG A 120 -9.33 8.66 -11.44
N SER A 121 -9.26 7.78 -10.43
CA SER A 121 -9.17 8.13 -9.01
C SER A 121 -8.05 9.12 -8.75
N SER A 122 -8.41 10.21 -8.09
CA SER A 122 -7.47 11.27 -7.73
C SER A 122 -6.45 10.80 -6.69
N LEU A 123 -6.87 9.97 -5.73
CA LEU A 123 -5.98 9.40 -4.72
C LEU A 123 -4.98 8.43 -5.36
N ARG A 124 -5.47 7.54 -6.22
CA ARG A 124 -4.60 6.61 -6.96
C ARG A 124 -3.57 7.36 -7.80
N LYS A 125 -4.00 8.36 -8.59
CA LYS A 125 -3.10 9.19 -9.41
C LYS A 125 -2.03 9.89 -8.58
N LEU A 126 -2.40 10.39 -7.39
CA LEU A 126 -1.47 11.04 -6.48
C LEU A 126 -0.33 10.08 -6.06
N PHE A 127 -0.66 8.85 -5.66
CA PHE A 127 0.33 7.85 -5.29
C PHE A 127 1.13 7.35 -6.50
N GLU A 128 0.50 7.08 -7.63
CA GLU A 128 1.18 6.63 -8.85
C GLU A 128 2.16 7.69 -9.37
N GLY A 129 1.76 8.97 -9.37
CA GLY A 129 2.54 10.13 -9.84
C GLY A 129 3.61 10.62 -8.88
N SER A 130 3.60 10.19 -7.61
CA SER A 130 4.66 10.55 -6.67
C SER A 130 6.00 9.95 -7.10
N LYS A 131 7.03 10.82 -7.15
CA LYS A 131 8.40 10.48 -7.57
C LYS A 131 9.21 9.81 -6.46
N LYS A 132 8.92 10.09 -5.20
CA LYS A 132 9.65 9.58 -4.02
C LYS A 132 8.70 9.43 -2.83
N GLY A 133 8.96 8.45 -1.97
CA GLY A 133 8.27 8.31 -0.68
C GLY A 133 6.85 7.73 -0.72
N ALA A 134 6.21 7.60 -1.89
CA ALA A 134 4.86 7.01 -2.00
C ALA A 134 4.72 5.93 -3.07
N ILE A 135 4.04 4.84 -2.71
CA ILE A 135 3.83 3.66 -3.55
C ILE A 135 2.34 3.32 -3.68
N ALA A 136 1.89 3.04 -4.90
CA ALA A 136 0.58 2.47 -5.18
C ALA A 136 0.70 0.97 -5.48
N LEU A 137 0.03 0.15 -4.69
CA LEU A 137 0.03 -1.31 -4.75
C LEU A 137 -1.39 -1.79 -5.13
N PRO A 138 -1.59 -2.22 -6.40
CA PRO A 138 -2.87 -2.79 -6.82
C PRO A 138 -3.07 -4.19 -6.22
N CYS A 139 -4.27 -4.43 -5.70
CA CYS A 139 -4.70 -5.65 -5.04
C CYS A 139 -5.91 -6.24 -5.74
N TYR A 140 -5.71 -6.58 -7.01
CA TYR A 140 -6.68 -7.35 -7.77
C TYR A 140 -6.52 -8.82 -7.41
N ALA A 141 -7.63 -9.54 -7.20
CA ALA A 141 -7.61 -11.00 -7.27
C ALA A 141 -6.99 -11.35 -8.62
N ASP A 142 -6.05 -12.30 -8.65
CA ASP A 142 -5.35 -12.67 -9.88
C ASP A 142 -6.38 -12.97 -10.97
N ASP A 143 -6.53 -12.03 -11.90
CA ASP A 143 -7.41 -12.19 -13.05
C ASP A 143 -6.87 -13.42 -13.80
N ALA A 144 -7.73 -14.35 -14.24
CA ALA A 144 -7.29 -15.63 -14.83
C ALA A 144 -6.25 -15.44 -15.97
N ARG A 145 -6.25 -14.26 -16.62
CA ARG A 145 -5.25 -13.83 -17.62
C ARG A 145 -3.82 -13.63 -17.07
N SER A 146 -3.66 -13.25 -15.81
CA SER A 146 -2.34 -13.11 -15.17
C SER A 146 -1.73 -14.48 -14.88
N LEU A 147 -2.56 -15.47 -14.52
CA LEU A 147 -2.11 -16.84 -14.32
C LEU A 147 -1.58 -17.46 -15.64
N GLU A 148 -2.30 -17.29 -16.75
CA GLU A 148 -1.82 -17.74 -18.06
C GLU A 148 -0.49 -17.05 -18.45
N GLY A 149 -0.35 -15.75 -18.20
CA GLY A 149 0.90 -15.02 -18.43
C GLY A 149 2.07 -15.56 -17.58
N ILE A 150 1.83 -15.83 -16.30
CA ILE A 150 2.82 -16.38 -15.36
C ILE A 150 3.18 -17.83 -15.71
N ILE A 151 2.20 -18.65 -16.11
CA ILE A 151 2.43 -20.03 -16.57
C ILE A 151 3.33 -19.99 -17.81
N ARG A 152 3.01 -19.15 -18.81
CA ARG A 152 3.82 -19.02 -20.02
C ARG A 152 5.22 -18.49 -19.72
N GLU A 153 5.37 -17.50 -18.85
CA GLU A 153 6.69 -16.97 -18.45
C GLU A 153 7.53 -18.02 -17.71
N THR A 154 6.91 -18.80 -16.82
CA THR A 154 7.58 -19.88 -16.07
C THR A 154 8.03 -21.02 -16.99
N LEU A 155 7.16 -21.44 -17.92
CA LEU A 155 7.47 -22.50 -18.89
C LEU A 155 8.56 -22.06 -19.87
N ASN A 156 8.51 -20.82 -20.36
CA ASN A 156 9.54 -20.27 -21.25
C ASN A 156 10.91 -20.19 -20.54
N ASN A 157 10.94 -19.79 -19.26
CA ASN A 157 12.17 -19.79 -18.46
C ASN A 157 12.73 -21.21 -18.26
N ALA A 158 11.88 -22.24 -18.27
CA ALA A 158 12.25 -23.65 -18.26
C ALA A 158 12.53 -24.24 -19.66
N LYS A 159 12.43 -23.44 -20.73
CA LYS A 159 12.51 -23.88 -22.15
C LYS A 159 11.48 -24.95 -22.54
N LEU A 160 10.31 -24.94 -21.92
CA LEU A 160 9.20 -25.84 -22.21
C LEU A 160 8.10 -25.08 -22.96
N SER A 161 7.51 -25.72 -23.98
CA SER A 161 6.38 -25.18 -24.75
C SER A 161 5.11 -25.97 -24.45
N ILE A 162 3.99 -25.27 -24.24
CA ILE A 162 2.66 -25.86 -24.09
C ILE A 162 1.87 -25.70 -25.39
N GLU A 163 1.11 -26.74 -25.77
CA GLU A 163 0.16 -26.67 -26.88
C GLU A 163 -1.13 -25.93 -26.46
N PRO A 164 -1.78 -25.17 -27.36
CA PRO A 164 -2.93 -24.31 -27.04
C PRO A 164 -4.14 -25.02 -26.41
N GLU A 165 -4.23 -26.34 -26.54
CA GLU A 165 -5.34 -27.17 -26.05
C GLU A 165 -5.18 -27.56 -24.56
N ALA A 166 -4.02 -27.33 -23.96
CA ALA A 166 -3.71 -27.67 -22.56
C ALA A 166 -3.73 -26.45 -21.60
N LEU A 167 -4.35 -25.34 -22.03
CA LEU A 167 -4.32 -24.03 -21.37
C LEU A 167 -5.70 -23.61 -20.84
#